data_AF-A0A7D4PRW3-F1
#
_entry.id   AF-A0A7D4PRW3-F1
#
_cell.length_a   1.000
_cell.length_b   1.000
_cell.length_c   1.000
_cell.angle_alpha   90.00
_cell.angle_beta   90.00
_cell.angle_gamma   90.00
#
_symmetry.space_group_name_H-M   'P 1'
#
loop_
_entity.id
_entity.type
_entity.pdbx_description
1 polymer ?
#
loop_
_entity_poly.entity_id
_entity_poly.type
_entity_poly.pdbx_seq_one_letter_code
_entity_poly.pdbx_strand_id
1 'polypeptide(L)'
;MKLRHLLFFGLLYIFLPAISFAQNLFSEKIGICSDVKYCMDCGAPKATVDPFVLNDICDRMNLRYNFKGGYGSITFQVLVDSIGNSCVLSHTDVSHNQLSRELMVSLNTCIWRPARVDGKKVNASVNVMFTIADGRIRGEMVRLDLTELKPADNPVVYNKQYQYQNPLLSSYNFTALTKYNSPLPDNVSQASIVDKTDTLWYATTAGLVKFDGNGFFPVNGTNSPFAAAPDVSAIAVDKDNYKWIYANANVYMYNNTGAGWQIFNPEQFKIGKPYSIITTATGEVFMPNSKGLLILRNGKFRLIDNQVIWQMPSNNVYYAYYDKRGRLWIGTSKGSVMIDRDQKVTSFNKTNTPLANTCITNVTEDDKGNLYFSLLACENPGNDNDEEGLAIMTADGKWSHYNDKNSGMPANHVNALLFDKLERVLWLAVDKAGLVRFDLKGGWENYHNGNSPVPGPNVTSLAQDNKGLIYVATTNGLLMMMKKGAGQ
;
A
#
# COMPACT_ATOMS: atom_id res chain seq x y z
N MET A 1 45.03 25.21 -43.08
CA MET A 1 45.41 23.89 -42.55
C MET A 1 45.39 23.94 -41.02
N LYS A 2 44.24 23.63 -40.41
CA LYS A 2 44.10 23.49 -38.94
C LYS A 2 43.16 22.33 -38.69
N LEU A 3 43.76 21.21 -38.32
CA LEU A 3 43.13 19.98 -37.87
C LEU A 3 42.53 20.24 -36.48
N ARG A 4 41.20 20.17 -36.33
CA ARG A 4 40.54 20.20 -35.02
C ARG A 4 40.38 18.77 -34.54
N HIS A 5 41.08 18.43 -33.45
CA HIS A 5 40.90 17.18 -32.73
C HIS A 5 39.49 17.09 -32.15
N LEU A 6 38.73 16.07 -32.55
CA LEU A 6 37.59 15.58 -31.79
C LEU A 6 38.11 14.78 -30.59
N LEU A 7 37.85 15.27 -29.38
CA LEU A 7 37.97 14.48 -28.16
C LEU A 7 36.65 13.72 -27.95
N PHE A 8 36.67 12.44 -28.29
CA PHE A 8 35.64 11.47 -27.87
C PHE A 8 35.86 11.19 -26.38
N PHE A 9 35.07 11.81 -25.50
CA PHE A 9 34.92 11.34 -24.12
C PHE A 9 34.00 10.11 -24.14
N GLY A 10 34.61 8.93 -24.30
CA GLY A 10 33.96 7.68 -23.95
C GLY A 10 33.75 7.63 -22.44
N LEU A 11 32.52 7.89 -22.00
CA LEU A 11 32.05 7.58 -20.66
C LEU A 11 32.08 6.06 -20.49
N LEU A 12 33.19 5.55 -19.96
CA LEU A 12 33.31 4.19 -19.47
C LEU A 12 32.35 4.05 -18.28
N TYR A 13 31.15 3.54 -18.52
CA TYR A 13 30.24 3.10 -17.45
C TYR A 13 30.88 1.89 -16.76
N ILE A 14 31.74 2.17 -15.78
CA ILE A 14 32.12 1.16 -14.80
C ILE A 14 30.88 0.98 -13.92
N PHE A 15 30.19 -0.14 -14.10
CA PHE A 15 29.24 -0.68 -13.13
C PHE A 15 30.01 -0.97 -11.83
N LEU A 16 30.18 0.04 -10.98
CA LEU A 16 30.44 -0.18 -9.57
C LEU A 16 29.13 -0.72 -8.99
N PRO A 17 29.10 -1.91 -8.37
CA PRO A 17 27.94 -2.31 -7.60
C PRO A 17 27.68 -1.19 -6.59
N ALA A 18 26.42 -0.79 -6.44
CA ALA A 18 26.04 0.19 -5.43
C ALA A 18 26.38 -0.39 -4.05
N ILE A 19 27.60 -0.12 -3.57
CA ILE A 19 27.99 -0.40 -2.20
C ILE A 19 27.28 0.67 -1.38
N SER A 20 26.04 0.39 -0.97
CA SER A 20 25.38 1.18 0.04
C SER A 20 26.18 1.01 1.33
N PHE A 21 26.82 2.09 1.76
CA PHE A 21 27.63 2.13 2.98
C PHE A 21 26.76 2.55 4.16
N ALA A 22 26.85 1.77 5.25
CA ALA A 22 26.37 2.08 6.61
C ALA A 22 24.98 2.74 6.70
N GLN A 23 23.92 1.93 6.66
CA GLN A 23 22.56 2.35 7.00
C GLN A 23 21.90 1.35 7.94
N ASN A 24 21.28 1.89 8.99
CA ASN A 24 20.34 1.15 9.83
C ASN A 24 19.06 0.93 9.02
N LEU A 25 18.64 -0.33 8.87
CA LEU A 25 17.45 -0.70 8.12
C LEU A 25 16.17 -0.50 8.92
N PHE A 26 16.23 -0.77 10.23
CA PHE A 26 15.04 -0.84 11.08
C PHE A 26 14.86 0.41 11.95
N SER A 27 13.65 0.58 12.49
CA SER A 27 13.23 1.77 13.25
C SER A 27 14.06 1.99 14.51
N GLU A 28 14.32 0.93 15.27
CA GLU A 28 15.09 1.02 16.51
C GLU A 28 16.59 0.89 16.22
N LYS A 29 17.33 1.98 16.40
CA LYS A 29 18.76 2.06 16.15
C LYS A 29 19.55 1.82 17.43
N ILE A 30 20.57 0.96 17.36
CA ILE A 30 21.45 0.65 18.48
C ILE A 30 22.79 1.36 18.29
N GLY A 31 23.03 2.42 19.06
CA GLY A 31 24.23 3.25 18.95
C GLY A 31 25.49 2.67 19.59
N ILE A 32 25.54 1.35 19.83
CA ILE A 32 26.66 0.70 20.56
C ILE A 32 27.73 0.19 19.59
N CYS A 33 27.36 -0.12 18.35
CA CYS A 33 28.31 -0.58 17.34
C CYS A 33 29.18 0.60 16.90
N SER A 34 30.50 0.41 16.87
CA SER A 34 31.45 1.39 16.30
C SER A 34 31.08 1.76 14.87
N ASP A 35 31.45 2.98 14.44
CA ASP A 35 31.26 3.51 13.06
C ASP A 35 32.10 2.72 12.03
N VAL A 36 31.69 1.48 11.80
CA VAL A 36 32.38 0.53 10.94
C VAL A 36 31.69 0.58 9.58
N LYS A 37 32.48 0.80 8.51
CA LYS A 37 31.95 0.65 7.15
C LYS A 37 31.69 -0.83 6.87
N TYR A 38 30.48 -1.13 6.42
CA TYR A 38 30.04 -2.45 5.99
C TYR A 38 29.19 -2.37 4.74
N CYS A 39 29.10 -3.48 4.02
CA CYS A 39 28.16 -3.67 2.91
C CYS A 39 26.89 -4.38 3.40
N MET A 40 25.75 -4.15 2.75
CA MET A 40 24.51 -4.87 3.08
C MET A 40 24.44 -6.21 2.35
N ASP A 41 24.36 -7.30 3.12
CA ASP A 41 24.20 -8.70 2.68
C ASP A 41 25.09 -9.09 1.47
N CYS A 42 26.31 -8.55 1.41
CA CYS A 42 27.20 -8.73 0.28
C CYS A 42 28.14 -9.94 0.44
N GLY A 43 28.84 -10.28 -0.65
CA GLY A 43 29.88 -11.30 -0.68
C GLY A 43 29.43 -12.68 -1.14
N ALA A 44 30.41 -13.51 -1.47
CA ALA A 44 30.28 -14.91 -1.85
C ALA A 44 31.47 -15.70 -1.24
N PRO A 45 31.29 -16.44 -0.13
CA PRO A 45 30.06 -16.59 0.64
C PRO A 45 29.65 -15.31 1.40
N LYS A 46 28.34 -15.16 1.64
CA LYS A 46 27.75 -14.12 2.51
C LYS A 46 28.01 -14.39 3.99
N ALA A 47 27.88 -13.36 4.82
CA ALA A 47 27.94 -13.51 6.28
C ALA A 47 26.81 -14.43 6.76
N THR A 48 27.13 -15.35 7.68
CA THR A 48 26.17 -16.36 8.13
C THR A 48 26.46 -16.84 9.54
N VAL A 49 25.41 -17.23 10.26
CA VAL A 49 25.50 -18.01 11.49
C VAL A 49 25.13 -19.46 11.18
N ASP A 50 25.62 -20.39 11.99
CA ASP A 50 25.22 -21.79 11.89
C ASP A 50 23.73 -21.94 12.28
N PRO A 51 22.90 -22.63 11.47
CA PRO A 51 21.49 -22.85 11.80
C PRO A 51 21.24 -23.48 13.18
N PHE A 52 22.15 -24.33 13.67
CA PHE A 52 22.04 -24.92 15.01
C PHE A 52 22.11 -23.87 16.12
N VAL A 53 22.95 -22.85 15.95
CA VAL A 53 23.07 -21.75 16.91
C VAL A 53 21.77 -20.94 16.97
N LEU A 54 21.16 -20.67 15.82
CA LEU A 54 19.91 -19.92 15.76
C LEU A 54 18.74 -20.71 16.36
N ASN A 55 18.69 -22.02 16.12
CA ASN A 55 17.71 -22.92 16.73
C ASN A 55 17.87 -22.96 18.26
N ASP A 56 19.11 -23.08 18.76
CA ASP A 56 19.42 -23.10 20.19
C ASP A 56 19.02 -21.78 20.90
N ILE A 57 19.19 -20.63 20.24
CA ILE A 57 18.65 -19.35 20.73
C ILE A 57 17.11 -19.45 20.88
N CYS A 58 16.42 -19.96 19.86
CA CYS A 58 14.96 -20.08 19.87
C CYS A 58 14.47 -21.08 20.92
N ASP A 59 15.14 -22.22 21.08
CA ASP A 59 14.79 -23.25 22.07
C ASP A 59 14.89 -22.70 23.50
N ARG A 60 15.95 -21.91 23.81
CA ARG A 60 16.04 -21.21 25.09
C ARG A 60 14.89 -20.24 25.33
N MET A 61 14.48 -19.50 24.30
CA MET A 61 13.35 -18.58 24.41
C MET A 61 12.03 -19.33 24.59
N ASN A 62 11.82 -20.43 23.86
CA ASN A 62 10.64 -21.29 23.99
C ASN A 62 10.51 -21.96 25.36
N LEU A 63 11.62 -22.17 26.08
CA LEU A 63 11.61 -22.66 27.46
C LEU A 63 11.30 -21.56 28.49
N ARG A 64 11.64 -20.30 28.20
CA ARG A 64 11.51 -19.17 29.12
C ARG A 64 10.19 -18.42 29.00
N TYR A 65 9.65 -18.34 27.79
CA TYR A 65 8.49 -17.51 27.46
C TYR A 65 7.30 -18.36 27.02
N ASN A 66 6.11 -17.97 27.45
CA ASN A 66 4.86 -18.56 26.98
C ASN A 66 4.32 -17.76 25.78
N PHE A 67 4.47 -18.32 24.59
CA PHE A 67 4.01 -17.68 23.35
C PHE A 67 2.58 -18.06 22.94
N LYS A 68 1.82 -18.80 23.76
CA LYS A 68 0.44 -19.19 23.40
C LYS A 68 -0.42 -17.95 23.11
N GLY A 69 -1.01 -17.92 21.92
CA GLY A 69 -1.83 -16.79 21.45
C GLY A 69 -1.03 -15.57 20.99
N GLY A 70 0.29 -15.59 21.12
CA GLY A 70 1.19 -14.58 20.58
C GLY A 70 1.45 -14.82 19.10
N TYR A 71 1.42 -13.73 18.33
CA TYR A 71 1.77 -13.71 16.92
C TYR A 71 2.58 -12.45 16.63
N GLY A 72 3.57 -12.54 15.75
CA GLY A 72 4.36 -11.38 15.32
C GLY A 72 5.79 -11.77 14.95
N SER A 73 6.62 -10.78 14.63
CA SER A 73 8.04 -11.02 14.39
C SER A 73 8.92 -9.84 14.78
N ILE A 74 10.18 -10.16 15.10
CA ILE A 74 11.23 -9.19 15.40
C ILE A 74 12.40 -9.46 14.46
N THR A 75 12.76 -8.46 13.65
CA THR A 75 13.89 -8.57 12.74
C THR A 75 15.03 -7.71 13.22
N PHE A 76 16.23 -8.28 13.26
CA PHE A 76 17.47 -7.64 13.67
C PHE A 76 18.40 -7.49 12.47
N GLN A 77 19.03 -6.32 12.33
CA GLN A 77 20.16 -6.12 11.44
C GLN A 77 21.43 -6.35 12.25
N VAL A 78 22.23 -7.34 11.87
CA VAL A 78 23.46 -7.71 12.56
C VAL A 78 24.65 -7.36 11.69
N LEU A 79 25.52 -6.47 12.15
CA LEU A 79 26.86 -6.29 11.61
C LEU A 79 27.69 -7.52 11.95
N VAL A 80 28.32 -8.14 10.95
CA VAL A 80 29.34 -9.16 11.12
C VAL A 80 30.65 -8.61 10.60
N ASP A 81 31.65 -8.50 11.48
CA ASP A 81 32.96 -7.98 11.10
C ASP A 81 33.81 -9.04 10.36
N SER A 82 34.95 -8.60 9.81
CA SER A 82 35.87 -9.46 9.04
C SER A 82 36.50 -10.61 9.84
N ILE A 83 36.38 -10.65 11.17
CA ILE A 83 36.88 -11.75 12.00
C ILE A 83 35.76 -12.63 12.58
N GLY A 84 34.49 -12.22 12.43
CA GLY A 84 33.31 -13.00 12.81
C GLY A 84 32.64 -12.53 14.11
N ASN A 85 33.01 -11.36 14.64
CA ASN A 85 32.25 -10.75 15.74
C ASN A 85 30.97 -10.11 15.20
N SER A 86 29.94 -10.09 16.03
CA SER A 86 28.66 -9.49 15.71
C SER A 86 28.32 -8.28 16.54
N CYS A 87 27.55 -7.37 15.95
CA CYS A 87 26.92 -6.28 16.66
C CYS A 87 25.57 -5.95 16.02
N VAL A 88 24.49 -6.03 16.79
CA VAL A 88 23.15 -5.63 16.36
C VAL A 88 23.12 -4.12 16.16
N LEU A 89 22.85 -3.72 14.92
CA LEU A 89 22.80 -2.34 14.46
C LEU A 89 21.42 -1.71 14.66
N SER A 90 20.37 -2.46 14.34
CA SER A 90 18.98 -2.02 14.47
C SER A 90 17.99 -3.17 14.57
N HIS A 91 16.76 -2.93 15.03
CA HIS A 91 15.67 -3.92 15.04
C HIS A 91 14.26 -3.31 14.89
N THR A 92 13.26 -4.15 14.64
CA THR A 92 11.87 -3.72 14.41
C THR A 92 11.03 -3.54 15.68
N ASP A 93 11.43 -4.10 16.83
CA ASP A 93 10.60 -4.06 18.05
C ASP A 93 10.65 -2.74 18.82
N VAL A 94 9.57 -1.96 18.74
CA VAL A 94 9.38 -0.69 19.48
C VAL A 94 8.86 -0.89 20.91
N SER A 95 8.45 -2.11 21.30
CA SER A 95 7.90 -2.36 22.63
C SER A 95 8.97 -2.36 23.73
N HIS A 96 10.25 -2.42 23.34
CA HIS A 96 11.40 -2.52 24.25
C HIS A 96 11.22 -3.63 25.30
N ASN A 97 10.62 -4.75 24.91
CA ASN A 97 10.36 -5.86 25.83
C ASN A 97 11.65 -6.63 26.18
N GLN A 98 11.55 -7.52 27.18
CA GLN A 98 12.69 -8.31 27.66
C GLN A 98 13.18 -9.32 26.61
N LEU A 99 12.28 -9.89 25.82
CA LEU A 99 12.60 -10.87 24.78
C LEU A 99 13.57 -10.26 23.75
N SER A 100 13.30 -9.05 23.27
CA SER A 100 14.16 -8.37 22.29
C SER A 100 15.56 -8.10 22.83
N ARG A 101 15.69 -7.76 24.12
CA ARG A 101 16.99 -7.61 24.77
C ARG A 101 17.75 -8.95 24.82
N GLU A 102 17.10 -10.05 25.18
CA GLU A 102 17.73 -11.37 25.25
C GLU A 102 18.15 -11.90 23.87
N LEU A 103 17.32 -11.67 22.84
CA LEU A 103 17.64 -11.99 21.46
C LEU A 103 18.85 -11.17 20.97
N MET A 104 18.87 -9.86 21.24
CA MET A 104 20.00 -8.99 20.89
C MET A 104 21.31 -9.44 21.54
N VAL A 105 21.29 -9.74 22.85
CA VAL A 105 22.47 -10.28 23.55
C VAL A 105 22.92 -11.60 22.93
N SER A 106 21.99 -12.49 22.61
CA SER A 106 22.29 -13.78 21.97
C SER A 106 22.95 -13.60 20.59
N LEU A 107 22.45 -12.67 19.78
CA LEU A 107 23.01 -12.36 18.46
C LEU A 107 24.40 -11.71 18.52
N ASN A 108 24.67 -10.89 19.55
CA ASN A 108 25.96 -10.23 19.76
C ASN A 108 27.04 -11.14 20.35
N THR A 109 26.65 -12.31 20.87
CA THR A 109 27.58 -13.22 21.56
C THR A 109 27.85 -14.50 20.78
N CYS A 110 27.07 -14.78 19.72
CA CYS A 110 27.25 -15.98 18.91
C CYS A 110 28.34 -15.80 17.83
N ILE A 111 28.91 -16.93 17.40
CA ILE A 111 30.02 -16.93 16.43
C ILE A 111 29.47 -16.86 15.00
N TRP A 112 29.91 -15.85 14.25
CA TRP A 112 29.54 -15.67 12.85
C TRP A 112 30.65 -16.05 11.89
N ARG A 113 30.27 -16.56 10.72
CA ARG A 113 31.16 -16.70 9.57
C ARG A 113 31.09 -15.39 8.78
N PRO A 114 32.23 -14.71 8.56
CA PRO A 114 32.27 -13.42 7.86
C PRO A 114 32.03 -13.58 6.36
N ALA A 115 31.48 -12.53 5.74
CA ALA A 115 31.34 -12.44 4.29
C ALA A 115 32.70 -12.35 3.59
N ARG A 116 32.76 -12.78 2.32
CA ARG A 116 33.95 -12.61 1.47
C ARG A 116 33.64 -11.90 0.16
N VAL A 117 34.45 -10.91 -0.19
CA VAL A 117 34.45 -10.25 -1.50
C VAL A 117 35.84 -10.40 -2.08
N ASP A 118 35.95 -10.93 -3.30
CA ASP A 118 37.22 -11.23 -3.96
C ASP A 118 38.19 -12.04 -3.07
N GLY A 119 37.64 -13.04 -2.37
CA GLY A 119 38.37 -13.91 -1.45
C GLY A 119 38.75 -13.29 -0.09
N LYS A 120 38.61 -11.97 0.09
CA LYS A 120 38.94 -11.26 1.33
C LYS A 120 37.73 -11.18 2.26
N LYS A 121 37.95 -11.38 3.55
CA LYS A 121 36.90 -11.20 4.57
C LYS A 121 36.55 -9.73 4.68
N VAL A 122 35.27 -9.41 4.70
CA VAL A 122 34.76 -8.03 4.77
C VAL A 122 33.69 -7.90 5.84
N ASN A 123 33.47 -6.68 6.32
CA ASN A 123 32.36 -6.36 7.21
C ASN A 123 31.06 -6.32 6.39
N ALA A 124 30.05 -7.06 6.84
CA ALA A 124 28.75 -7.12 6.16
C ALA A 124 27.61 -7.12 7.19
N SER A 125 26.49 -6.49 6.86
CA SER A 125 25.26 -6.67 7.64
C SER A 125 24.41 -7.79 7.10
N VAL A 126 23.76 -8.53 7.99
CA VAL A 126 22.81 -9.60 7.67
C VAL A 126 21.57 -9.48 8.56
N ASN A 127 20.41 -9.82 8.01
CA ASN A 127 19.16 -9.76 8.77
C ASN A 127 18.84 -11.13 9.40
N VAL A 128 18.33 -11.11 10.62
CA VAL A 128 17.79 -12.29 11.32
C VAL A 128 16.39 -11.96 11.78
N MET A 129 15.41 -12.76 11.36
CA MET A 129 14.01 -12.60 11.76
C MET A 129 13.64 -13.70 12.77
N PHE A 130 13.04 -13.29 13.87
CA PHE A 130 12.42 -14.17 14.83
C PHE A 130 10.90 -14.06 14.72
N THR A 131 10.24 -15.14 14.32
CA THR A 131 8.79 -15.21 14.15
C THR A 131 8.16 -15.95 15.32
N ILE A 132 7.17 -15.33 15.95
CA ILE A 132 6.32 -15.92 16.98
C ILE A 132 5.04 -16.37 16.30
N ALA A 133 4.81 -17.68 16.27
CA ALA A 133 3.61 -18.29 15.72
C ALA A 133 3.38 -19.67 16.36
N ASP A 134 2.13 -20.11 16.41
CA ASP A 134 1.76 -21.45 16.90
C ASP A 134 2.27 -21.74 18.32
N GLY A 135 2.36 -20.70 19.16
CA GLY A 135 2.83 -20.83 20.53
C GLY A 135 4.34 -21.04 20.67
N ARG A 136 5.14 -20.75 19.65
CA ARG A 136 6.61 -20.84 19.68
C ARG A 136 7.27 -19.69 18.92
N ILE A 137 8.53 -19.42 19.25
CA ILE A 137 9.43 -18.56 18.47
C ILE A 137 10.37 -19.41 17.60
N ARG A 138 10.60 -18.96 16.36
CA ARG A 138 11.53 -19.55 15.39
C ARG A 138 12.39 -18.45 14.79
N GLY A 139 13.64 -18.76 14.49
CA GLY A 139 14.60 -17.80 13.95
C GLY A 139 15.08 -18.23 12.58
N GLU A 140 15.19 -17.28 11.65
CA GLU A 140 15.77 -17.51 10.34
C GLU A 140 16.61 -16.33 9.86
N MET A 141 17.59 -16.62 9.01
CA MET A 141 18.33 -15.57 8.33
C MET A 141 17.54 -15.05 7.12
N VAL A 142 17.37 -13.74 7.05
CA VAL A 142 16.70 -13.06 5.94
C VAL A 142 17.77 -12.47 5.03
N ARG A 143 17.77 -12.90 3.76
CA ARG A 143 18.69 -12.39 2.73
C ARG A 143 18.04 -11.24 1.98
N LEU A 144 18.82 -10.22 1.66
CA LEU A 144 18.40 -9.11 0.83
C LEU A 144 18.60 -9.51 -0.64
N ASP A 145 17.55 -9.36 -1.43
CA ASP A 145 17.69 -9.36 -2.88
C ASP A 145 18.06 -7.95 -3.33
N LEU A 146 19.36 -7.73 -3.53
CA LEU A 146 19.88 -6.42 -3.96
C LEU A 146 19.38 -6.04 -5.38
N THR A 147 18.87 -6.99 -6.17
CA THR A 147 18.30 -6.71 -7.49
C THR A 147 16.89 -6.13 -7.42
N GLU A 148 16.17 -6.37 -6.33
CA GLU A 148 14.86 -5.78 -6.04
C GLU A 148 14.98 -4.42 -5.31
N LEU A 149 16.17 -4.09 -4.77
CA LEU A 149 16.49 -2.75 -4.25
C LEU A 149 16.80 -1.72 -5.37
N LYS A 150 16.42 -2.01 -6.62
CA LYS A 150 16.51 -1.03 -7.71
C LYS A 150 15.75 0.24 -7.30
N PRO A 151 16.27 1.43 -7.63
CA PRO A 151 15.53 2.66 -7.43
C PRO A 151 14.16 2.55 -8.08
N ALA A 152 13.12 2.99 -7.37
CA ALA A 152 11.80 3.12 -7.97
C ALA A 152 11.87 4.04 -9.21
N ASP A 153 10.94 3.84 -10.13
CA ASP A 153 10.86 4.65 -11.35
C ASP A 153 10.74 6.15 -11.00
N ASN A 154 11.19 7.00 -11.93
CA ASN A 154 10.94 8.42 -11.82
C ASN A 154 9.43 8.70 -11.95
N PRO A 155 8.90 9.70 -11.23
CA PRO A 155 7.50 10.08 -11.39
C PRO A 155 7.23 10.59 -12.81
N VAL A 156 6.04 10.28 -13.32
CA VAL A 156 5.52 10.84 -14.56
C VAL A 156 4.89 12.20 -14.26
N VAL A 157 5.39 13.24 -14.91
CA VAL A 157 4.89 14.63 -14.75
C VAL A 157 4.65 15.24 -16.12
N TYR A 158 3.39 15.45 -16.46
CA TYR A 158 2.93 16.14 -17.68
C TYR A 158 2.82 17.65 -17.47
N ASN A 159 2.40 18.08 -16.29
CA ASN A 159 2.33 19.49 -15.93
C ASN A 159 3.71 20.07 -15.61
N LYS A 160 4.36 20.63 -16.64
CA LYS A 160 5.68 21.27 -16.52
C LYS A 160 5.59 22.76 -16.16
N GLN A 161 4.39 23.33 -16.10
CA GLN A 161 4.18 24.75 -15.84
C GLN A 161 4.01 25.03 -14.34
N TYR A 162 3.51 24.06 -13.58
CA TYR A 162 3.35 24.19 -12.14
C TYR A 162 4.70 24.06 -11.42
N GLN A 163 4.96 24.98 -10.50
CA GLN A 163 6.14 24.93 -9.63
C GLN A 163 5.78 24.16 -8.36
N TYR A 164 6.17 22.89 -8.32
CA TYR A 164 5.93 22.03 -7.17
C TYR A 164 6.71 22.49 -5.94
N GLN A 165 5.97 22.77 -4.87
CA GLN A 165 6.52 23.05 -3.55
C GLN A 165 5.71 22.25 -2.52
N ASN A 166 6.40 21.70 -1.52
CA ASN A 166 5.78 20.92 -0.45
C ASN A 166 6.07 21.57 0.91
N PRO A 167 5.55 22.78 1.18
CA PRO A 167 5.81 23.48 2.43
C PRO A 167 5.37 22.66 3.66
N LEU A 168 4.36 21.80 3.53
CA LEU A 168 3.89 20.97 4.64
C LEU A 168 4.64 19.66 4.79
N LEU A 169 5.61 19.31 3.93
CA LEU A 169 6.40 18.08 4.07
C LEU A 169 6.99 17.94 5.48
N SER A 170 7.54 19.03 6.03
CA SER A 170 8.12 19.04 7.38
C SER A 170 7.09 18.90 8.51
N SER A 171 5.80 19.10 8.22
CA SER A 171 4.69 18.98 9.16
C SER A 171 4.19 17.54 9.31
N TYR A 172 4.69 16.59 8.51
CA TYR A 172 4.35 15.18 8.63
C TYR A 172 5.54 14.36 9.17
N ASN A 173 5.21 13.30 9.92
CA ASN A 173 6.10 12.19 10.18
C ASN A 173 5.83 11.10 9.15
N PHE A 174 6.91 10.55 8.61
CA PHE A 174 6.86 9.51 7.59
C PHE A 174 7.58 8.25 8.06
N THR A 175 7.02 7.10 7.75
CA THR A 175 7.67 5.80 7.96
C THR A 175 7.46 4.93 6.73
N ALA A 176 8.54 4.70 5.98
CA ALA A 176 8.53 3.86 4.79
C ALA A 176 8.89 2.41 5.17
N LEU A 177 8.00 1.50 4.81
CA LEU A 177 8.07 0.07 5.10
C LEU A 177 8.14 -0.72 3.81
N THR A 178 9.02 -1.71 3.81
CA THR A 178 9.31 -2.66 2.73
C THR A 178 9.44 -4.04 3.35
N LYS A 179 9.38 -5.11 2.56
CA LYS A 179 9.63 -6.48 3.04
C LYS A 179 11.04 -6.69 3.62
N TYR A 180 11.96 -5.76 3.37
CA TYR A 180 13.34 -5.83 3.88
C TYR A 180 13.54 -5.18 5.23
N ASN A 181 12.72 -4.18 5.56
CA ASN A 181 12.79 -3.45 6.83
C ASN A 181 11.54 -3.65 7.71
N SER A 182 10.62 -4.52 7.31
CA SER A 182 9.40 -4.82 8.05
C SER A 182 8.86 -6.21 7.69
N PRO A 183 7.97 -6.79 8.51
CA PRO A 183 7.34 -8.09 8.22
C PRO A 183 6.28 -8.06 7.10
N LEU A 184 6.37 -7.11 6.16
CA LEU A 184 5.50 -7.09 4.99
C LEU A 184 5.76 -8.32 4.11
N PRO A 185 4.71 -9.01 3.62
CA PRO A 185 4.88 -10.21 2.79
C PRO A 185 5.50 -9.90 1.43
N ASP A 186 5.19 -8.75 0.83
CA ASP A 186 5.86 -8.23 -0.36
C ASP A 186 5.81 -6.68 -0.40
N ASN A 187 6.56 -6.07 -1.32
CA ASN A 187 6.56 -4.63 -1.56
C ASN A 187 5.39 -4.18 -2.46
N VAL A 188 4.90 -5.06 -3.34
CA VAL A 188 3.89 -4.70 -4.34
C VAL A 188 2.50 -4.82 -3.72
N SER A 189 1.92 -3.69 -3.31
CA SER A 189 0.54 -3.67 -2.79
C SER A 189 -0.49 -3.93 -3.88
N GLN A 190 -1.51 -4.73 -3.54
CA GLN A 190 -2.70 -4.91 -4.36
C GLN A 190 -3.94 -4.21 -3.79
N ALA A 191 -4.10 -4.21 -2.46
CA ALA A 191 -5.23 -3.55 -1.82
C ALA A 191 -4.90 -3.23 -0.36
N SER A 192 -5.51 -2.19 0.18
CA SER A 192 -5.41 -1.89 1.61
C SER A 192 -6.69 -1.24 2.14
N ILE A 193 -6.99 -1.47 3.41
CA ILE A 193 -8.09 -0.82 4.11
C ILE A 193 -7.83 -0.80 5.62
N VAL A 194 -8.33 0.21 6.32
CA VAL A 194 -8.34 0.22 7.79
C VAL A 194 -9.72 -0.21 8.28
N ASP A 195 -9.76 -1.15 9.22
CA ASP A 195 -11.01 -1.58 9.84
C ASP A 195 -11.44 -0.68 10.99
N LYS A 196 -12.63 -0.90 11.55
CA LYS A 196 -13.19 -0.04 12.60
C LYS A 196 -12.45 -0.13 13.94
N THR A 197 -11.44 -1.00 14.05
CA THR A 197 -10.56 -1.12 15.21
C THR A 197 -9.19 -0.48 14.96
N ASP A 198 -9.07 0.36 13.94
CA ASP A 198 -7.83 0.99 13.48
C ASP A 198 -6.75 -0.02 13.05
N THR A 199 -7.15 -1.26 12.70
CA THR A 199 -6.23 -2.27 12.16
C THR A 199 -6.18 -2.12 10.64
N LEU A 200 -4.98 -1.91 10.09
CA LEU A 200 -4.72 -1.96 8.66
C LEU A 200 -4.75 -3.41 8.19
N TRP A 201 -5.49 -3.69 7.13
CA TRP A 201 -5.39 -4.90 6.33
C TRP A 201 -4.67 -4.55 5.03
N TYR A 202 -3.53 -5.19 4.78
CA TYR A 202 -2.63 -4.88 3.67
C TYR A 202 -2.36 -6.12 2.83
N ALA A 203 -2.92 -6.14 1.62
CA ALA A 203 -2.75 -7.18 0.63
C ALA A 203 -1.62 -6.83 -0.34
N THR A 204 -0.80 -7.83 -0.65
CA THR A 204 0.33 -7.74 -1.57
C THR A 204 0.26 -8.88 -2.58
N THR A 205 1.13 -8.87 -3.58
CA THR A 205 1.31 -9.98 -4.54
C THR A 205 1.70 -11.31 -3.90
N ALA A 206 2.27 -11.31 -2.68
CA ALA A 206 2.71 -12.52 -1.98
C ALA A 206 1.95 -12.80 -0.68
N GLY A 207 0.81 -12.14 -0.44
CA GLY A 207 -0.08 -12.45 0.68
C GLY A 207 -0.64 -11.25 1.41
N LEU A 208 -1.37 -11.54 2.49
CA LEU A 208 -2.14 -10.59 3.29
C LEU A 208 -1.57 -10.51 4.71
N VAL A 209 -1.44 -9.29 5.22
CA VAL A 209 -0.99 -9.02 6.60
C VAL A 209 -1.91 -7.99 7.26
N LYS A 210 -2.07 -8.10 8.58
CA LYS A 210 -2.74 -7.09 9.41
C LYS A 210 -1.72 -6.31 10.22
N PHE A 211 -1.94 -5.02 10.42
CA PHE A 211 -1.12 -4.17 11.27
C PHE A 211 -2.01 -3.40 12.25
N ASP A 212 -1.81 -3.61 13.55
CA ASP A 212 -2.63 -3.04 14.63
C ASP A 212 -2.01 -1.77 15.27
N GLY A 213 -0.95 -1.24 14.66
CA GLY A 213 -0.15 -0.14 15.21
C GLY A 213 1.07 -0.59 16.02
N ASN A 214 1.08 -1.82 16.54
CA ASN A 214 2.19 -2.38 17.32
C ASN A 214 2.96 -3.45 16.55
N GLY A 215 2.26 -4.28 15.76
CA GLY A 215 2.87 -5.43 15.09
C GLY A 215 2.15 -5.86 13.82
N PHE A 216 2.86 -6.65 13.03
CA PHE A 216 2.36 -7.26 11.80
C PHE A 216 1.97 -8.71 12.03
N PHE A 217 0.77 -9.07 11.56
CA PHE A 217 0.15 -10.38 11.78
C PHE A 217 -0.23 -11.00 10.43
N PRO A 218 0.45 -12.05 9.96
CA PRO A 218 0.16 -12.66 8.67
C PRO A 218 -1.23 -13.33 8.67
N VAL A 219 -1.94 -13.24 7.55
CA VAL A 219 -3.20 -13.93 7.31
C VAL A 219 -2.95 -15.02 6.25
N ASN A 220 -2.95 -16.28 6.70
CA ASN A 220 -2.49 -17.43 5.91
C ASN A 220 -3.31 -18.69 6.24
N GLY A 221 -2.97 -19.83 5.64
CA GLY A 221 -3.72 -21.09 5.83
C GLY A 221 -3.78 -21.67 7.24
N THR A 222 -3.03 -21.13 8.21
CA THR A 222 -3.15 -21.55 9.63
C THR A 222 -4.27 -20.85 10.38
N ASN A 223 -4.67 -19.65 9.93
CA ASN A 223 -5.63 -18.78 10.62
C ASN A 223 -6.76 -18.26 9.72
N SER A 224 -6.80 -18.71 8.47
CA SER A 224 -7.77 -18.33 7.47
C SER A 224 -8.00 -19.47 6.47
N PRO A 225 -9.11 -19.46 5.69
CA PRO A 225 -9.38 -20.46 4.66
C PRO A 225 -8.49 -20.30 3.42
N PHE A 226 -7.49 -19.44 3.45
CA PHE A 226 -6.59 -19.17 2.34
C PHE A 226 -5.47 -20.21 2.24
N ALA A 227 -4.80 -20.24 1.07
CA ALA A 227 -3.47 -20.83 0.99
C ALA A 227 -2.46 -19.99 1.80
N ALA A 228 -1.20 -20.44 1.86
CA ALA A 228 -0.15 -19.74 2.60
C ALA A 228 0.05 -18.27 2.14
N ALA A 229 -0.11 -18.01 0.84
CA ALA A 229 -0.03 -16.69 0.21
C ALA A 229 -1.26 -16.47 -0.69
N PRO A 230 -2.37 -15.90 -0.16
CA PRO A 230 -3.54 -15.62 -0.98
C PRO A 230 -3.30 -14.50 -1.98
N ASP A 231 -3.76 -14.68 -3.23
CA ASP A 231 -3.87 -13.59 -4.20
C ASP A 231 -5.11 -12.75 -3.87
N VAL A 232 -4.93 -11.76 -3.02
CA VAL A 232 -5.98 -10.82 -2.61
C VAL A 232 -5.93 -9.60 -3.52
N SER A 233 -7.03 -9.30 -4.19
CA SER A 233 -7.10 -8.18 -5.14
C SER A 233 -8.19 -7.14 -4.84
N ALA A 234 -9.05 -7.40 -3.85
CA ALA A 234 -9.95 -6.38 -3.33
C ALA A 234 -10.25 -6.66 -1.85
N ILE A 235 -10.33 -5.59 -1.07
CA ILE A 235 -10.71 -5.63 0.34
C ILE A 235 -11.60 -4.44 0.69
N ALA A 236 -12.63 -4.68 1.50
CA ALA A 236 -13.49 -3.63 2.04
C ALA A 236 -13.93 -3.97 3.47
N VAL A 237 -14.30 -2.94 4.23
CA VAL A 237 -14.85 -3.09 5.58
C VAL A 237 -16.26 -2.52 5.58
N ASP A 238 -17.23 -3.29 6.06
CA ASP A 238 -18.62 -2.84 6.09
C ASP A 238 -19.00 -2.09 7.38
N LYS A 239 -20.26 -1.64 7.46
CA LYS A 239 -20.79 -0.91 8.61
C LYS A 239 -20.76 -1.71 9.92
N ASP A 240 -20.69 -3.03 9.86
CA ASP A 240 -20.68 -3.92 11.03
C ASP A 240 -19.27 -4.49 11.30
N ASN A 241 -18.24 -3.94 10.64
CA ASN A 241 -16.84 -4.33 10.74
C ASN A 241 -16.51 -5.74 10.20
N TYR A 242 -17.34 -6.27 9.31
CA TYR A 242 -16.97 -7.44 8.51
C TYR A 242 -15.98 -7.00 7.45
N LYS A 243 -14.94 -7.82 7.27
CA LYS A 243 -13.97 -7.69 6.20
C LYS A 243 -14.46 -8.52 5.02
N TRP A 244 -14.62 -7.87 3.88
CA TRP A 244 -14.96 -8.48 2.61
C TRP A 244 -13.72 -8.55 1.76
N ILE A 245 -13.31 -9.76 1.37
CA ILE A 245 -12.02 -10.01 0.70
C ILE A 245 -12.28 -10.82 -0.56
N TYR A 246 -11.89 -10.31 -1.72
CA TYR A 246 -11.82 -11.13 -2.93
C TYR A 246 -10.44 -11.75 -3.06
N ALA A 247 -10.38 -13.08 -3.00
CA ALA A 247 -9.16 -13.85 -3.10
C ALA A 247 -9.40 -15.18 -3.82
N ASN A 248 -8.46 -15.66 -4.62
CA ASN A 248 -8.53 -17.00 -5.24
C ASN A 248 -9.90 -17.30 -5.90
N ALA A 249 -10.43 -16.36 -6.68
CA ALA A 249 -11.74 -16.41 -7.34
C ALA A 249 -12.99 -16.47 -6.42
N ASN A 250 -12.84 -16.25 -5.11
CA ASN A 250 -13.94 -16.28 -4.15
C ASN A 250 -14.04 -14.94 -3.39
N VAL A 251 -15.24 -14.66 -2.88
CA VAL A 251 -15.48 -13.54 -1.96
C VAL A 251 -15.62 -14.11 -0.56
N TYR A 252 -14.77 -13.67 0.35
CA TYR A 252 -14.76 -14.07 1.74
C TYR A 252 -15.31 -12.95 2.60
N MET A 253 -16.12 -13.30 3.59
CA MET A 253 -16.58 -12.39 4.64
C MET A 253 -16.03 -12.87 5.98
N TYR A 254 -15.44 -11.97 6.76
CA TYR A 254 -14.79 -12.31 8.02
C TYR A 254 -15.18 -11.34 9.14
N ASN A 255 -15.53 -11.89 10.31
CA ASN A 255 -15.72 -11.14 11.55
C ASN A 255 -14.94 -11.79 12.71
N ASN A 256 -14.33 -10.95 13.55
CA ASN A 256 -13.57 -11.36 14.72
C ASN A 256 -14.48 -11.76 15.91
N THR A 257 -15.75 -11.36 15.92
CA THR A 257 -16.66 -11.50 17.07
C THR A 257 -17.75 -12.57 16.91
N GLY A 258 -17.69 -13.41 15.86
CA GLY A 258 -18.80 -14.32 15.52
C GLY A 258 -18.37 -15.59 14.76
N ALA A 259 -19.11 -15.91 13.70
CA ALA A 259 -19.05 -17.17 12.92
C ALA A 259 -17.74 -17.44 12.14
N GLY A 260 -16.71 -16.61 12.31
CA GLY A 260 -15.45 -16.72 11.57
C GLY A 260 -15.59 -16.38 10.08
N TRP A 261 -14.93 -17.17 9.24
CA TRP A 261 -14.89 -16.97 7.79
C TRP A 261 -16.10 -17.58 7.10
N GLN A 262 -16.72 -16.82 6.20
CA GLN A 262 -17.77 -17.29 5.28
C GLN A 262 -17.31 -17.09 3.84
N ILE A 263 -17.73 -18.00 2.95
CA ILE A 263 -17.31 -18.00 1.55
C ILE A 263 -18.54 -17.83 0.66
N PHE A 264 -18.44 -16.89 -0.27
CA PHE A 264 -19.40 -16.66 -1.33
C PHE A 264 -18.68 -16.90 -2.66
N ASN A 265 -19.20 -17.83 -3.46
CA ASN A 265 -18.66 -18.08 -4.79
C ASN A 265 -19.38 -17.20 -5.82
N PRO A 266 -18.74 -16.17 -6.39
CA PRO A 266 -19.36 -15.31 -7.40
C PRO A 266 -19.60 -16.02 -8.75
N GLU A 267 -18.90 -17.11 -9.06
CA GLU A 267 -19.12 -17.89 -10.30
C GLU A 267 -20.55 -18.42 -10.43
N GLN A 268 -21.28 -18.57 -9.32
CA GLN A 268 -22.72 -18.92 -9.36
C GLN A 268 -23.55 -17.90 -10.14
N PHE A 269 -23.10 -16.64 -10.21
CA PHE A 269 -23.71 -15.57 -10.98
C PHE A 269 -23.11 -15.42 -12.38
N LYS A 270 -22.15 -16.28 -12.76
CA LYS A 270 -21.39 -16.20 -14.01
C LYS A 270 -20.80 -14.80 -14.25
N ILE A 271 -20.44 -14.13 -13.15
CA ILE A 271 -19.70 -12.86 -13.20
C ILE A 271 -18.21 -13.18 -13.16
N GLY A 272 -17.41 -12.39 -13.88
CA GLY A 272 -15.96 -12.48 -13.75
C GLY A 272 -15.46 -11.91 -12.42
N LYS A 273 -14.13 -11.82 -12.29
CA LYS A 273 -13.45 -11.14 -11.18
C LYS A 273 -14.03 -9.72 -10.96
N PRO A 274 -14.45 -9.36 -9.73
CA PRO A 274 -14.80 -7.98 -9.42
C PRO A 274 -13.55 -7.11 -9.45
N TYR A 275 -13.69 -5.87 -9.93
CA TYR A 275 -12.61 -4.89 -9.94
C TYR A 275 -12.35 -4.29 -8.56
N SER A 276 -13.39 -4.23 -7.73
CA SER A 276 -13.30 -3.77 -6.34
C SER A 276 -14.44 -4.38 -5.51
N ILE A 277 -14.33 -4.26 -4.20
CA ILE A 277 -15.44 -4.47 -3.27
C ILE A 277 -15.69 -3.12 -2.60
N ILE A 278 -16.95 -2.68 -2.57
CA ILE A 278 -17.34 -1.39 -2.01
C ILE A 278 -18.51 -1.63 -1.07
N THR A 279 -18.47 -1.07 0.12
CA THR A 279 -19.51 -1.23 1.15
C THR A 279 -20.26 0.08 1.32
N THR A 280 -21.56 -0.01 1.61
CA THR A 280 -22.40 1.17 1.86
C THR A 280 -22.68 1.35 3.35
N ALA A 281 -23.02 2.58 3.75
CA ALA A 281 -23.48 2.87 5.11
C ALA A 281 -24.78 2.12 5.48
N THR A 282 -25.55 1.69 4.47
CA THR A 282 -26.79 0.91 4.62
C THR A 282 -26.56 -0.61 4.66
N GLY A 283 -25.33 -1.07 4.43
CA GLY A 283 -24.92 -2.48 4.57
C GLY A 283 -24.98 -3.31 3.30
N GLU A 284 -25.14 -2.68 2.13
CA GLU A 284 -24.93 -3.35 0.85
C GLU A 284 -23.44 -3.52 0.55
N VAL A 285 -23.13 -4.60 -0.16
CA VAL A 285 -21.79 -4.85 -0.72
C VAL A 285 -21.89 -4.86 -2.23
N PHE A 286 -21.15 -3.96 -2.87
CA PHE A 286 -21.07 -3.76 -4.30
C PHE A 286 -19.81 -4.39 -4.85
N MET A 287 -19.97 -5.10 -5.96
CA MET A 287 -18.91 -5.81 -6.68
C MET A 287 -19.01 -5.48 -8.17
N PRO A 288 -18.52 -4.30 -8.58
CA PRO A 288 -18.43 -3.92 -9.99
C PRO A 288 -17.54 -4.89 -10.76
N ASN A 289 -17.97 -5.31 -11.95
CA ASN A 289 -17.28 -6.31 -12.77
C ASN A 289 -17.59 -6.12 -14.27
N SER A 290 -16.98 -6.96 -15.11
CA SER A 290 -17.10 -6.89 -16.57
C SER A 290 -18.50 -7.17 -17.14
N LYS A 291 -19.42 -7.70 -16.32
CA LYS A 291 -20.79 -8.08 -16.70
C LYS A 291 -21.86 -7.21 -16.05
N GLY A 292 -21.52 -6.42 -15.04
CA GLY A 292 -22.44 -5.50 -14.39
C GLY A 292 -21.97 -5.12 -12.99
N LEU A 293 -22.91 -4.68 -12.17
CA LEU A 293 -22.72 -4.42 -10.75
C LEU A 293 -23.46 -5.50 -9.94
N LEU A 294 -22.71 -6.42 -9.34
CA LEU A 294 -23.29 -7.39 -8.40
C LEU A 294 -23.48 -6.72 -7.04
N ILE A 295 -24.69 -6.79 -6.50
CA ILE A 295 -25.06 -6.22 -5.20
C ILE A 295 -25.47 -7.35 -4.27
N LEU A 296 -24.82 -7.45 -3.12
CA LEU A 296 -25.26 -8.28 -2.01
C LEU A 296 -25.99 -7.40 -1.00
N ARG A 297 -27.25 -7.75 -0.70
CA ARG A 297 -28.09 -7.09 0.31
C ARG A 297 -28.90 -8.12 1.06
N ASN A 298 -28.82 -8.13 2.39
CA ASN A 298 -29.58 -9.05 3.25
C ASN A 298 -29.42 -10.53 2.84
N GLY A 299 -28.20 -10.95 2.50
CA GLY A 299 -27.90 -12.32 2.06
C GLY A 299 -28.37 -12.66 0.64
N LYS A 300 -28.98 -11.72 -0.09
CA LYS A 300 -29.45 -11.92 -1.46
C LYS A 300 -28.60 -11.14 -2.44
N PHE A 301 -28.23 -11.80 -3.53
CA PHE A 301 -27.49 -11.19 -4.63
C PHE A 301 -28.44 -10.69 -5.73
N ARG A 302 -28.10 -9.54 -6.31
CA ARG A 302 -28.77 -8.97 -7.48
C ARG A 302 -27.73 -8.39 -8.43
N LEU A 303 -27.78 -8.79 -9.70
CA LEU A 303 -26.97 -8.18 -10.76
C LEU A 303 -27.73 -7.00 -11.36
N ILE A 304 -27.05 -5.85 -11.48
CA ILE A 304 -27.50 -4.71 -12.28
C ILE A 304 -26.65 -4.65 -13.54
N ASP A 305 -27.29 -4.65 -14.70
CA ASP A 305 -26.67 -4.53 -16.01
C ASP A 305 -27.59 -3.71 -16.94
N ASN A 306 -27.26 -3.65 -18.23
CA ASN A 306 -28.05 -2.92 -19.23
C ASN A 306 -29.39 -3.59 -19.60
N GLN A 307 -29.65 -4.83 -19.19
CA GLN A 307 -30.96 -5.47 -19.34
C GLN A 307 -31.92 -4.99 -18.25
N VAL A 308 -31.39 -4.75 -17.05
CA VAL A 308 -32.12 -4.16 -15.93
C VAL A 308 -32.24 -2.64 -16.06
N ILE A 309 -31.17 -1.98 -16.53
CA ILE A 309 -31.08 -0.52 -16.69
C ILE A 309 -30.63 -0.19 -18.11
N TRP A 310 -31.58 -0.05 -19.03
CA TRP A 310 -31.28 0.18 -20.45
C TRP A 310 -30.51 1.49 -20.74
N GLN A 311 -30.55 2.47 -19.83
CA GLN A 311 -29.77 3.71 -19.92
C GLN A 311 -28.30 3.53 -19.50
N MET A 312 -27.91 2.36 -19.00
CA MET A 312 -26.53 2.07 -18.60
C MET A 312 -25.65 1.95 -19.86
N PRO A 313 -24.59 2.78 -20.03
CA PRO A 313 -23.82 2.84 -21.27
C PRO A 313 -23.05 1.56 -21.62
N SER A 314 -22.67 0.77 -20.62
CA SER A 314 -21.91 -0.47 -20.78
C SER A 314 -22.13 -1.40 -19.58
N ASN A 315 -22.09 -2.71 -19.79
CA ASN A 315 -22.10 -3.72 -18.72
C ASN A 315 -20.76 -3.84 -17.98
N ASN A 316 -19.68 -3.33 -18.57
CA ASN A 316 -18.40 -3.31 -17.89
C ASN A 316 -18.38 -2.17 -16.88
N VAL A 317 -18.68 -2.47 -15.61
CA VAL A 317 -18.76 -1.50 -14.52
C VAL A 317 -17.41 -1.42 -13.84
N TYR A 318 -16.78 -0.23 -13.82
CA TYR A 318 -15.51 0.00 -13.13
C TYR A 318 -15.69 0.29 -11.65
N TYR A 319 -16.69 1.10 -11.31
CA TYR A 319 -16.89 1.56 -9.94
C TYR A 319 -18.36 1.86 -9.65
N ALA A 320 -18.75 1.78 -8.38
CA ALA A 320 -20.08 2.17 -7.93
C ALA A 320 -20.03 2.80 -6.53
N TYR A 321 -20.77 3.87 -6.30
CA TYR A 321 -20.78 4.56 -5.01
C TYR A 321 -22.21 4.94 -4.62
N TYR A 322 -22.60 4.66 -3.38
CA TYR A 322 -23.90 5.05 -2.83
C TYR A 322 -23.71 6.23 -1.88
N ASP A 323 -24.14 7.42 -2.29
CA ASP A 323 -23.92 8.64 -1.52
C ASP A 323 -24.90 8.82 -0.34
N LYS A 324 -24.59 9.74 0.58
CA LYS A 324 -25.47 10.05 1.73
C LYS A 324 -26.85 10.58 1.33
N ARG A 325 -26.98 11.06 0.08
CA ARG A 325 -28.26 11.48 -0.52
C ARG A 325 -29.00 10.34 -1.19
N GLY A 326 -28.58 9.09 -0.98
CA GLY A 326 -29.25 7.89 -1.46
C GLY A 326 -29.24 7.76 -2.98
N ARG A 327 -28.25 8.36 -3.66
CA ARG A 327 -28.03 8.21 -5.10
C ARG A 327 -26.94 7.17 -5.33
N LEU A 328 -27.19 6.27 -6.27
CA LEU A 328 -26.22 5.28 -6.73
C LEU A 328 -25.52 5.82 -7.98
N TRP A 329 -24.23 6.12 -7.86
CA TRP A 329 -23.37 6.50 -8.97
C TRP A 329 -22.67 5.26 -9.51
N ILE A 330 -22.68 5.07 -10.83
CA ILE A 330 -22.09 3.92 -11.50
C ILE A 330 -21.22 4.42 -12.65
N GLY A 331 -19.92 4.11 -12.59
CA GLY A 331 -18.98 4.32 -13.68
C GLY A 331 -18.85 3.05 -14.51
N THR A 332 -19.07 3.17 -15.82
CA THR A 332 -18.97 2.04 -16.77
C THR A 332 -17.92 2.36 -17.83
N SER A 333 -17.45 1.36 -18.57
CA SER A 333 -16.44 1.55 -19.62
C SER A 333 -16.84 2.42 -20.81
N LYS A 334 -18.08 2.93 -20.85
CA LYS A 334 -18.60 3.81 -21.90
C LYS A 334 -19.32 5.03 -21.32
N GLY A 335 -18.99 5.40 -20.09
CA GLY A 335 -19.53 6.57 -19.41
C GLY A 335 -20.23 6.23 -18.11
N SER A 336 -20.90 7.23 -17.53
CA SER A 336 -21.38 7.15 -16.16
C SER A 336 -22.89 7.39 -16.05
N VAL A 337 -23.52 6.75 -15.07
CA VAL A 337 -24.94 6.93 -14.73
C VAL A 337 -25.14 7.17 -13.24
N MET A 338 -26.22 7.85 -12.90
CA MET A 338 -26.70 7.99 -11.52
C MET A 338 -28.16 7.55 -11.43
N ILE A 339 -28.48 6.78 -10.40
CA ILE A 339 -29.84 6.37 -10.06
C ILE A 339 -30.22 7.07 -8.75
N ASP A 340 -31.25 7.90 -8.77
CA ASP A 340 -31.70 8.61 -7.58
C ASP A 340 -32.63 7.76 -6.70
N ARG A 341 -33.09 8.35 -5.58
CA ARG A 341 -33.99 7.68 -4.62
C ARG A 341 -35.33 7.26 -5.26
N ASP A 342 -35.78 8.00 -6.27
CA ASP A 342 -37.02 7.76 -7.00
C ASP A 342 -36.82 6.76 -8.16
N GLN A 343 -35.65 6.10 -8.21
CA GLN A 343 -35.24 5.16 -9.27
C GLN A 343 -35.10 5.79 -10.65
N LYS A 344 -35.04 7.13 -10.73
CA LYS A 344 -34.79 7.81 -12.01
C LYS A 344 -33.32 7.70 -12.35
N VAL A 345 -33.07 7.22 -13.57
CA VAL A 345 -31.72 7.03 -14.10
C VAL A 345 -31.34 8.24 -14.95
N THR A 346 -30.20 8.84 -14.63
CA THR A 346 -29.57 9.92 -15.40
C THR A 346 -28.28 9.40 -16.01
N SER A 347 -28.18 9.42 -17.34
CA SER A 347 -26.91 9.16 -18.06
C SER A 347 -26.19 10.47 -18.32
N PHE A 348 -24.88 10.49 -18.08
CA PHE A 348 -24.07 11.72 -18.18
C PHE A 348 -23.43 11.93 -19.55
N ASN A 349 -23.42 10.93 -20.45
CA ASN A 349 -22.73 10.99 -21.75
C ASN A 349 -23.14 12.18 -22.63
N LYS A 350 -24.37 12.70 -22.48
CA LYS A 350 -24.90 13.83 -23.27
C LYS A 350 -25.15 15.08 -22.43
N THR A 351 -24.59 15.14 -21.24
CA THR A 351 -24.75 16.28 -20.33
C THR A 351 -23.61 17.29 -20.53
N ASN A 352 -23.78 18.51 -20.01
CA ASN A 352 -22.73 19.53 -19.98
C ASN A 352 -22.05 19.56 -18.59
N THR A 353 -21.67 18.39 -18.09
CA THR A 353 -20.95 18.25 -16.82
C THR A 353 -19.59 17.59 -17.07
N PRO A 354 -18.66 17.63 -16.11
CA PRO A 354 -17.40 16.89 -16.21
C PRO A 354 -17.58 15.37 -16.41
N LEU A 355 -18.78 14.83 -16.13
CA LEU A 355 -19.08 13.41 -16.35
C LEU A 355 -19.42 13.07 -17.80
N ALA A 356 -19.45 14.06 -18.70
CA ALA A 356 -19.69 13.84 -20.12
C ALA A 356 -18.55 13.00 -20.72
N ASN A 357 -18.89 11.83 -21.28
CA ASN A 357 -17.95 10.89 -21.90
C ASN A 357 -16.81 10.39 -20.99
N THR A 358 -16.93 10.58 -19.66
CA THR A 358 -15.95 10.10 -18.69
C THR A 358 -16.50 8.98 -17.82
N CYS A 359 -15.58 8.16 -17.38
CA CYS A 359 -15.80 6.95 -16.61
C CYS A 359 -15.42 7.24 -15.16
N ILE A 360 -16.39 7.16 -14.23
CA ILE A 360 -16.09 7.24 -12.79
C ILE A 360 -15.27 6.00 -12.38
N THR A 361 -14.08 6.21 -11.81
CA THR A 361 -13.20 5.13 -11.33
C THR A 361 -13.10 5.07 -9.81
N ASN A 362 -13.43 6.16 -9.11
CA ASN A 362 -13.46 6.24 -7.66
C ASN A 362 -14.34 7.44 -7.24
N VAL A 363 -14.92 7.37 -6.04
CA VAL A 363 -15.69 8.47 -5.45
C VAL A 363 -15.43 8.53 -3.95
N THR A 364 -15.23 9.74 -3.43
CA THR A 364 -15.30 10.01 -1.99
C THR A 364 -16.26 11.17 -1.70
N GLU A 365 -16.72 11.28 -0.46
CA GLU A 365 -17.74 12.25 -0.04
C GLU A 365 -17.36 12.89 1.29
N ASP A 366 -17.44 14.23 1.38
CA ASP A 366 -17.18 14.94 2.62
C ASP A 366 -18.41 14.97 3.56
N ASP A 367 -18.24 15.58 4.74
CA ASP A 367 -19.32 15.72 5.73
C ASP A 367 -20.45 16.64 5.27
N LYS A 368 -20.20 17.49 4.27
CA LYS A 368 -21.17 18.45 3.71
C LYS A 368 -21.96 17.83 2.55
N GLY A 369 -21.61 16.63 2.10
CA GLY A 369 -22.22 15.95 0.96
C GLY A 369 -21.71 16.45 -0.38
N ASN A 370 -20.50 17.04 -0.41
CA ASN A 370 -19.78 17.27 -1.66
C ASN A 370 -19.18 15.93 -2.12
N LEU A 371 -19.29 15.64 -3.41
CA LEU A 371 -18.73 14.45 -4.04
C LEU A 371 -17.48 14.80 -4.82
N TYR A 372 -16.47 13.95 -4.70
CA TYR A 372 -15.20 14.03 -5.41
C TYR A 372 -15.06 12.77 -6.25
N PHE A 373 -14.90 12.92 -7.55
CA PHE A 373 -14.86 11.84 -8.53
C PHE A 373 -13.49 11.80 -9.19
N SER A 374 -12.88 10.62 -9.29
CA SER A 374 -11.80 10.40 -10.24
C SER A 374 -12.40 9.97 -11.58
N LEU A 375 -11.93 10.61 -12.65
CA LEU A 375 -12.43 10.43 -14.00
C LEU A 375 -11.35 9.84 -14.90
N LEU A 376 -11.76 8.89 -15.74
CA LEU A 376 -10.96 8.32 -16.82
C LEU A 376 -11.66 8.57 -18.16
N ALA A 377 -10.91 8.79 -19.24
CA ALA A 377 -11.46 8.92 -20.58
C ALA A 377 -11.92 7.54 -21.06
N CYS A 378 -13.20 7.39 -21.38
CA CYS A 378 -13.76 6.07 -21.67
C CYS A 378 -13.25 5.45 -22.99
N GLU A 379 -12.98 6.26 -24.01
CA GLU A 379 -12.61 5.78 -25.34
C GLU A 379 -11.10 5.57 -25.52
N ASN A 380 -10.26 6.15 -24.67
CA ASN A 380 -8.79 6.02 -24.73
C ASN A 380 -8.16 5.89 -23.34
N PRO A 381 -8.49 4.84 -22.57
CA PRO A 381 -7.94 4.66 -21.24
C PRO A 381 -6.41 4.49 -21.32
N GLY A 382 -5.67 5.34 -20.59
CA GLY A 382 -4.21 5.24 -20.43
C GLY A 382 -3.37 6.29 -21.14
N ASN A 383 -3.98 7.20 -21.92
CA ASN A 383 -3.32 8.44 -22.34
C ASN A 383 -3.76 9.58 -21.40
N ASP A 384 -2.83 10.45 -21.03
CA ASP A 384 -3.15 11.64 -20.25
C ASP A 384 -4.06 12.55 -21.07
N ASN A 385 -5.35 12.61 -20.70
CA ASN A 385 -6.40 13.35 -21.41
C ASN A 385 -6.98 14.42 -20.48
N ASP A 386 -7.18 15.62 -21.01
CA ASP A 386 -7.68 16.77 -20.26
C ASP A 386 -9.11 16.54 -19.71
N GLU A 387 -9.90 15.61 -20.25
CA GLU A 387 -11.22 15.19 -19.72
C GLU A 387 -11.12 14.37 -18.43
N GLU A 388 -9.96 13.78 -18.15
CA GLU A 388 -9.66 13.00 -16.94
C GLU A 388 -9.41 13.91 -15.74
N GLY A 389 -9.01 13.32 -14.61
CA GLY A 389 -8.65 14.07 -13.42
C GLY A 389 -9.74 14.03 -12.35
N LEU A 390 -9.85 15.15 -11.62
CA LEU A 390 -10.72 15.28 -10.48
C LEU A 390 -11.94 16.13 -10.84
N ALA A 391 -13.13 15.56 -10.73
CA ALA A 391 -14.37 16.34 -10.72
C ALA A 391 -14.90 16.49 -9.29
N ILE A 392 -15.41 17.68 -8.97
CA ILE A 392 -16.04 17.98 -7.69
C ILE A 392 -17.47 18.43 -7.97
N MET A 393 -18.43 17.78 -7.33
CA MET A 393 -19.81 18.23 -7.31
C MET A 393 -20.15 18.68 -5.89
N THR A 394 -20.46 19.95 -5.73
CA THR A 394 -20.88 20.49 -4.44
C THR A 394 -22.27 19.98 -4.05
N ALA A 395 -22.59 20.10 -2.77
CA ALA A 395 -23.91 19.77 -2.23
C ALA A 395 -25.07 20.52 -2.91
N ASP A 396 -24.87 21.71 -3.45
CA ASP A 396 -25.87 22.45 -4.24
C ASP A 396 -25.87 22.07 -5.73
N GLY A 397 -25.05 21.11 -6.15
CA GLY A 397 -25.03 20.55 -7.50
C GLY A 397 -24.15 21.28 -8.50
N LYS A 398 -23.26 22.19 -8.05
CA LYS A 398 -22.29 22.86 -8.92
C LYS A 398 -21.09 21.96 -9.18
N TRP A 399 -20.59 22.02 -10.40
CA TRP A 399 -19.46 21.21 -10.85
C TRP A 399 -18.19 22.05 -10.93
N SER A 400 -17.07 21.43 -10.61
CA SER A 400 -15.71 21.90 -10.90
C SER A 400 -14.87 20.73 -11.38
N HIS A 401 -13.84 20.99 -12.16
CA HIS A 401 -13.01 19.98 -12.78
C HIS A 401 -11.56 20.43 -12.84
N TYR A 402 -10.66 19.53 -12.42
CA TYR A 402 -9.24 19.78 -12.29
C TYR A 402 -8.44 18.71 -13.00
N ASN A 403 -7.46 19.17 -13.79
CA ASN A 403 -6.52 18.39 -14.56
C ASN A 403 -5.13 19.06 -14.52
N ASP A 404 -4.15 18.47 -15.20
CA ASP A 404 -2.76 18.88 -15.24
C ASP A 404 -2.54 20.22 -16.00
N LYS A 405 -3.58 20.74 -16.67
CA LYS A 405 -3.55 22.06 -17.35
C LYS A 405 -4.07 23.21 -16.49
N ASN A 406 -5.01 22.94 -15.59
CA ASN A 406 -5.72 23.98 -14.83
C ASN A 406 -5.51 23.89 -13.31
N SER A 407 -4.63 22.98 -12.86
CA SER A 407 -4.38 22.73 -11.44
C SER A 407 -2.90 22.43 -11.17
N GLY A 408 -2.58 22.13 -9.91
CA GLY A 408 -1.27 21.62 -9.52
C GLY A 408 -1.10 20.10 -9.65
N MET A 409 -2.02 19.40 -10.33
CA MET A 409 -1.87 17.97 -10.58
C MET A 409 -0.70 17.69 -11.54
N PRO A 410 0.14 16.68 -11.29
CA PRO A 410 1.24 16.29 -12.17
C PRO A 410 0.80 15.49 -13.41
N ALA A 411 -0.31 14.75 -13.30
CA ALA A 411 -0.93 13.95 -14.34
C ALA A 411 -2.42 13.80 -14.01
N ASN A 412 -3.23 13.34 -14.98
CA ASN A 412 -4.69 13.32 -14.85
C ASN A 412 -5.26 12.02 -14.31
N HIS A 413 -4.56 10.89 -14.48
CA HIS A 413 -5.10 9.61 -14.03
C HIS A 413 -4.99 9.46 -12.50
N VAL A 414 -6.13 9.44 -11.81
CA VAL A 414 -6.23 9.27 -10.35
C VAL A 414 -6.69 7.86 -10.00
N ASN A 415 -5.84 7.12 -9.28
CA ASN A 415 -6.08 5.73 -8.87
C ASN A 415 -6.96 5.63 -7.62
N ALA A 416 -6.79 6.54 -6.66
CA ALA A 416 -7.52 6.53 -5.40
C ALA A 416 -7.73 7.94 -4.83
N LEU A 417 -8.84 8.11 -4.12
CA LEU A 417 -9.22 9.35 -3.44
C LEU A 417 -9.42 9.08 -1.95
N LEU A 418 -8.96 10.00 -1.11
CA LEU A 418 -9.18 9.97 0.33
C LEU A 418 -9.48 11.38 0.82
N PHE A 419 -10.71 11.63 1.28
CA PHE A 419 -11.04 12.85 2.00
C PHE A 419 -10.59 12.72 3.45
N ASP A 420 -9.58 13.49 3.84
CA ASP A 420 -9.12 13.57 5.22
C ASP A 420 -10.04 14.51 6.01
N LYS A 421 -10.92 13.93 6.82
CA LYS A 421 -11.88 14.69 7.64
C LYS A 421 -11.22 15.54 8.72
N LEU A 422 -10.02 15.17 9.20
CA LEU A 422 -9.33 15.85 10.29
C LEU A 422 -8.66 17.13 9.78
N GLU A 423 -8.03 17.04 8.60
CA GLU A 423 -7.39 18.19 7.97
C GLU A 423 -8.29 18.96 6.99
N ARG A 424 -9.41 18.36 6.59
CA ARG A 424 -10.33 18.84 5.53
C ARG A 424 -9.64 19.05 4.19
N VAL A 425 -8.77 18.11 3.81
CA VAL A 425 -8.09 18.09 2.50
C VAL A 425 -8.40 16.81 1.74
N LEU A 426 -8.18 16.85 0.44
CA LEU A 426 -8.30 15.67 -0.41
C LEU A 426 -6.91 15.14 -0.75
N TRP A 427 -6.67 13.87 -0.47
CA TRP A 427 -5.50 13.14 -0.93
C TRP A 427 -5.85 12.37 -2.20
N LEU A 428 -4.98 12.46 -3.20
CA LEU A 428 -5.13 11.79 -4.48
C LEU A 428 -3.89 10.92 -4.73
N ALA A 429 -4.09 9.65 -5.01
CA ALA A 429 -3.07 8.79 -5.60
C ALA A 429 -3.10 8.99 -7.12
N VAL A 430 -2.05 9.57 -7.69
CA VAL A 430 -1.97 9.86 -9.13
C VAL A 430 -1.08 8.82 -9.80
N ASP A 431 -1.57 8.19 -10.87
CA ASP A 431 -0.89 7.08 -11.53
C ASP A 431 0.53 7.47 -11.94
N LYS A 432 1.50 6.69 -11.44
CA LYS A 432 2.94 6.91 -11.65
C LYS A 432 3.46 8.30 -11.25
N ALA A 433 2.72 9.11 -10.51
CA ALA A 433 3.12 10.47 -10.13
C ALA A 433 3.12 10.72 -8.61
N GLY A 434 2.87 9.68 -7.82
CA GLY A 434 2.89 9.71 -6.38
C GLY A 434 1.57 10.20 -5.78
N LEU A 435 1.68 10.95 -4.69
CA LEU A 435 0.58 11.43 -3.89
C LEU A 435 0.39 12.94 -4.08
N VAL A 436 -0.83 13.40 -4.26
CA VAL A 436 -1.17 14.83 -4.30
C VAL A 436 -2.05 15.18 -3.11
N ARG A 437 -1.71 16.27 -2.43
CA ARG A 437 -2.55 16.89 -1.40
C ARG A 437 -3.22 18.11 -2.03
N PHE A 438 -4.54 18.09 -2.06
CA PHE A 438 -5.35 19.22 -2.49
C PHE A 438 -6.05 19.86 -1.29
N ASP A 439 -5.59 21.06 -0.92
CA ASP A 439 -6.35 21.95 -0.04
C ASP A 439 -7.53 22.50 -0.83
N LEU A 440 -8.74 22.23 -0.35
CA LEU A 440 -10.00 22.65 -0.97
C LEU A 440 -10.14 24.18 -1.15
N LYS A 441 -9.20 24.98 -0.60
CA LYS A 441 -9.06 26.42 -0.85
C LYS A 441 -8.20 26.76 -2.08
N GLY A 442 -7.64 25.77 -2.79
CA GLY A 442 -6.89 25.93 -4.04
C GLY A 442 -5.41 25.55 -3.98
N GLY A 443 -4.91 25.04 -2.84
CA GLY A 443 -3.49 24.69 -2.67
C GLY A 443 -3.18 23.27 -3.13
N TRP A 444 -2.06 23.07 -3.83
CA TRP A 444 -1.63 21.76 -4.33
C TRP A 444 -0.18 21.45 -3.94
N GLU A 445 0.04 20.28 -3.36
CA GLU A 445 1.36 19.74 -3.02
C GLU A 445 1.49 18.33 -3.59
N ASN A 446 2.70 17.92 -4.00
CA ASN A 446 2.93 16.62 -4.64
C ASN A 446 4.13 15.90 -4.01
N TYR A 447 3.91 14.67 -3.58
CA TYR A 447 4.85 13.84 -2.84
C TYR A 447 5.16 12.58 -3.63
N HIS A 448 6.43 12.39 -3.97
CA HIS A 448 6.94 11.20 -4.65
C HIS A 448 8.36 10.85 -4.17
N ASN A 449 8.91 9.74 -4.65
CA ASN A 449 10.22 9.17 -4.28
C ASN A 449 11.45 10.07 -4.55
N GLY A 450 11.28 11.18 -5.27
CA GLY A 450 12.36 12.13 -5.57
C GLY A 450 12.33 13.38 -4.70
N ASN A 451 11.23 13.64 -3.97
CA ASN A 451 11.08 14.84 -3.14
C ASN A 451 10.52 14.55 -1.74
N SER A 452 10.22 13.29 -1.42
CA SER A 452 9.61 12.85 -0.17
C SER A 452 9.93 11.36 0.09
N PRO A 453 9.67 10.84 1.31
CA PRO A 453 9.92 9.43 1.63
C PRO A 453 8.97 8.40 1.01
N VAL A 454 8.11 8.78 0.05
CA VAL A 454 7.22 7.85 -0.66
C VAL A 454 8.06 6.77 -1.37
N PRO A 455 7.85 5.46 -1.10
CA PRO A 455 8.72 4.40 -1.62
C PRO A 455 8.82 4.33 -3.14
N GLY A 456 7.73 4.65 -3.85
CA GLY A 456 7.68 4.67 -5.30
C GLY A 456 6.49 5.51 -5.79
N PRO A 457 6.52 5.99 -7.05
CA PRO A 457 5.52 6.92 -7.54
C PRO A 457 4.18 6.25 -7.90
N ASN A 458 4.12 4.91 -7.95
CA ASN A 458 2.89 4.20 -8.22
C ASN A 458 2.16 3.85 -6.91
N VAL A 459 1.21 4.71 -6.55
CA VAL A 459 0.35 4.55 -5.37
C VAL A 459 -0.93 3.83 -5.80
N THR A 460 -1.22 2.70 -5.16
CA THR A 460 -2.32 1.80 -5.54
C THR A 460 -3.56 1.99 -4.66
N SER A 461 -3.39 2.36 -3.39
CA SER A 461 -4.51 2.63 -2.48
C SER A 461 -4.11 3.56 -1.34
N LEU A 462 -5.14 4.20 -0.76
CA LEU A 462 -5.04 5.09 0.39
C LEU A 462 -6.02 4.61 1.46
N ALA A 463 -5.58 4.56 2.71
CA ALA A 463 -6.44 4.30 3.85
C ALA A 463 -6.08 5.22 5.02
N GLN A 464 -7.05 5.57 5.86
CA GLN A 464 -6.85 6.41 7.03
C GLN A 464 -7.51 5.76 8.25
N ASP A 465 -6.80 5.73 9.38
CA ASP A 465 -7.40 5.32 10.66
C ASP A 465 -8.16 6.47 11.35
N ASN A 466 -8.83 6.19 12.46
CA ASN A 466 -9.58 7.23 13.17
C ASN A 466 -8.71 8.26 13.90
N LYS A 467 -7.41 7.97 14.06
CA LYS A 467 -6.43 8.85 14.71
C LYS A 467 -5.78 9.81 13.72
N GLY A 468 -5.94 9.58 12.41
CA GLY A 468 -5.42 10.40 11.34
C GLY A 468 -4.18 9.83 10.66
N LEU A 469 -3.74 8.62 11.01
CA LEU A 469 -2.64 7.94 10.35
C LEU A 469 -3.09 7.53 8.95
N ILE A 470 -2.37 8.03 7.94
CA ILE A 470 -2.62 7.71 6.54
C ILE A 470 -1.63 6.64 6.10
N TYR A 471 -2.17 5.56 5.55
CA TYR A 471 -1.46 4.48 4.90
C TYR A 471 -1.50 4.69 3.40
N VAL A 472 -0.32 4.83 2.79
CA VAL A 472 -0.12 5.04 1.35
C VAL A 472 0.54 3.80 0.79
N ALA A 473 -0.27 2.95 0.16
CA ALA A 473 0.16 1.69 -0.41
C ALA A 473 0.75 1.91 -1.82
N THR A 474 1.94 1.36 -2.09
CA THR A 474 2.64 1.54 -3.36
C THR A 474 3.07 0.20 -3.96
N THR A 475 3.61 0.22 -5.18
CA THR A 475 4.28 -0.95 -5.76
C THR A 475 5.69 -1.20 -5.20
N ASN A 476 6.18 -0.33 -4.32
CA ASN A 476 7.55 -0.36 -3.80
C ASN A 476 7.58 -0.40 -2.26
N GLY A 477 6.44 -0.67 -1.62
CA GLY A 477 6.28 -0.69 -0.17
C GLY A 477 5.06 0.09 0.31
N LEU A 478 4.98 0.22 1.63
CA LEU A 478 3.95 0.94 2.35
C LEU A 478 4.55 2.19 2.99
N LEU A 479 3.93 3.36 2.81
CA LEU A 479 4.27 4.55 3.58
C LEU A 479 3.19 4.81 4.62
N MET A 480 3.61 5.01 5.86
CA MET A 480 2.77 5.56 6.91
C MET A 480 3.08 7.05 7.06
N MET A 481 2.04 7.88 7.11
CA MET A 481 2.14 9.32 7.20
C MET A 481 1.18 9.86 8.26
N MET A 482 1.71 10.63 9.20
CA MET A 482 0.93 11.25 10.27
C MET A 482 1.30 12.71 10.42
N LYS A 483 0.31 13.60 10.53
CA LYS A 483 0.57 15.01 10.81
C LYS A 483 1.11 15.19 12.21
N LYS A 484 2.20 15.96 12.35
CA LYS A 484 2.78 16.30 13.66
C LYS A 484 1.76 17.10 14.47
N GLY A 485 1.59 16.72 15.74
CA GLY A 485 0.65 17.36 16.65
C GLY A 485 -0.81 16.95 16.43
N ALA A 486 -1.13 16.07 15.47
CA ALA A 486 -2.40 15.37 15.46
C ALA A 486 -2.34 14.23 16.49
N GLY A 487 -3.21 14.25 17.50
CA GLY A 487 -3.25 13.25 18.58
C GLY A 487 -2.82 13.72 19.97
N GLN A 488 -2.89 15.03 20.26
CA GLN A 488 -3.06 15.51 21.64
C GLN A 488 -4.54 15.58 22.01
#